data_AF-A0ABD5WU88-F1
#
_entry.id   AF-A0ABD5WU88-F1
#
_cell.length_a   1.000
_cell.length_b   1.000
_cell.length_c   1.000
_cell.angle_alpha   90.00
_cell.angle_beta   90.00
_cell.angle_gamma   90.00
#
_symmetry.space_group_name_H-M   'P 1'
#
loop_
_entity.id
_entity.type
_entity.pdbx_description
1 polymer ?
#
loop_
_entity_poly.entity_id
_entity_poly.type
_entity_poly.pdbx_seq_one_letter_code
_entity_poly.pdbx_strand_id
1 'polypeptide(L)' 'MLGLQFYVCDRCDAVHSGVEEPPACARCGDGRFANITTAVQGDSYFTRASAPER' A
#
# COMPACT_ATOMS: atom_id res chain seq x y z
N MET A 1 0.97 8.41 -14.75
CA MET A 1 -0.21 7.98 -13.97
C MET A 1 0.18 8.03 -12.50
N LEU A 2 -0.39 8.95 -11.73
CA LEU A 2 -0.21 8.99 -10.28
C LEU A 2 -1.20 7.98 -9.67
N GLY A 3 -0.72 6.78 -9.38
CA GLY A 3 -1.51 5.72 -8.75
C GLY A 3 -1.40 5.78 -7.23
N LEU A 4 -2.45 5.34 -6.53
CA LEU A 4 -2.37 5.12 -5.08
C LEU A 4 -1.35 3.99 -4.80
N GLN A 5 -0.37 4.30 -3.97
CA GLN A 5 0.67 3.38 -3.55
C GLN A 5 0.50 3.03 -2.07
N PHE A 6 0.98 1.85 -1.70
CA PHE A 6 0.96 1.33 -0.34
C PHE A 6 2.39 1.10 0.15
N TYR A 7 2.66 1.58 1.36
CA TYR A 7 3.95 1.52 2.02
C TYR A 7 3.78 0.90 3.41
N VAL A 8 4.63 -0.05 3.77
CA VAL A 8 4.67 -0.64 5.12
C VAL A 8 5.91 -0.15 5.85
N CYS A 9 5.76 0.27 7.10
CA CYS A 9 6.89 0.69 7.93
C CYS A 9 7.67 -0.55 8.42
N ASP A 10 8.97 -0.62 8.16
CA ASP A 10 9.81 -1.78 8.53
C ASP A 10 9.97 -1.96 10.04
N ARG A 11 9.63 -0.95 10.84
CA ARG A 11 9.80 -0.96 12.30
C ARG A 11 8.57 -1.43 13.07
N CYS A 12 7.39 -1.03 12.61
CA CYS A 12 6.15 -1.21 13.38
C CYS A 12 5.00 -1.82 12.56
N ASP A 13 5.29 -2.23 11.32
CA ASP A 13 4.37 -2.85 10.37
C ASP A 13 3.12 -2.01 10.06
N ALA A 14 3.16 -0.72 10.36
CA ALA A 14 2.08 0.20 10.03
C ALA A 14 2.00 0.39 8.51
N VAL A 15 0.80 0.23 7.95
CA VAL A 15 0.53 0.44 6.53
C VAL A 15 0.07 1.88 6.28
N HIS A 16 0.65 2.50 5.27
CA HIS A 16 0.35 3.85 4.80
C HIS A 16 -0.04 3.81 3.32
N SER A 17 -1.03 4.62 2.94
CA SER A 17 -1.46 4.78 1.55
C SER A 17 -1.25 6.22 1.10
N GLY A 18 -0.66 6.41 -0.08
CA GLY A 18 -0.37 7.74 -0.61
C GLY A 18 0.10 7.68 -2.05
N VAL A 19 0.24 8.84 -2.69
CA VAL A 19 0.79 8.95 -4.04
C VAL A 19 2.31 8.87 -4.05
N GLU A 20 2.95 9.15 -2.91
CA GLU A 20 4.39 9.16 -2.69
C GLU A 20 4.69 8.53 -1.32
N GLU A 21 5.95 8.15 -1.09
CA GLU A 21 6.40 7.59 0.19
C GLU A 21 6.33 8.65 1.30
N PRO A 22 5.71 8.36 2.46
CA PRO A 22 5.67 9.31 3.56
C PRO A 22 7.07 9.55 4.14
N PRO A 23 7.40 10.79 4.55
CA PRO A 23 8.73 11.11 5.10
C PRO A 23 8.98 10.48 6.48
N ALA A 24 7.91 10.13 7.21
CA ALA A 24 7.99 9.48 8.51
C ALA A 24 6.69 8.72 8.83
N CYS A 25 6.83 7.66 9.62
CA CYS A 25 5.73 6.82 10.04
C CYS A 25 4.94 7.57 11.12
N ALA A 26 3.65 7.81 10.88
CA ALA A 26 2.79 8.50 11.84
C ALA A 26 2.65 7.76 13.20
N ARG A 27 3.03 6.48 13.26
CA ARG A 27 2.92 5.65 14.48
C ARG A 27 4.19 5.60 15.31
N CYS A 28 5.36 5.44 14.69
CA CYS A 28 6.63 5.25 15.41
C CYS A 28 7.70 6.29 15.08
N GLY A 29 7.45 7.19 14.12
CA GLY A 29 8.37 8.22 13.67
C GLY A 29 9.52 7.73 12.80
N ASP A 30 9.56 6.43 12.45
CA ASP A 30 10.61 5.87 11.59
C ASP A 30 10.44 6.29 10.13
N GLY A 31 11.54 6.42 9.39
CA GLY A 31 11.54 6.85 7.99
C GLY A 31 11.77 5.72 6.98
N ARG A 32 11.84 4.45 7.43
CA ARG A 32 12.07 3.29 6.56
C ARG A 32 10.76 2.60 6.21
N PHE A 33 10.53 2.47 4.91
CA PHE A 33 9.34 1.86 4.35
C PHE A 33 9.68 0.89 3.23
N ALA A 34 8.86 -0.15 3.10
CA ALA A 34 8.81 -1.00 1.93
C ALA A 34 7.55 -0.71 1.10
N ASN A 35 7.70 -0.49 -0.20
CA ASN A 35 6.57 -0.33 -1.12
C ASN A 35 5.96 -1.70 -1.43
N ILE A 36 4.69 -1.89 -1.08
CA ILE A 36 3.95 -3.14 -1.26
C ILE A 36 2.86 -3.03 -2.34
N THR A 37 2.83 -1.93 -3.10
CA THR A 37 1.77 -1.64 -4.08
C THR A 37 1.60 -2.77 -5.09
N THR A 38 2.70 -3.30 -5.62
CA THR A 38 2.67 -4.39 -6.60
C THR A 38 2.16 -5.69 -5.99
N ALA A 39 2.51 -5.98 -4.74
CA ALA A 39 2.03 -7.17 -4.03
C ALA A 39 0.52 -7.07 -3.74
N VAL A 40 0.04 -5.90 -3.32
CA VAL A 40 -1.37 -5.63 -3.04
C VAL A 40 -2.22 -5.68 -4.31
N GLN A 41 -1.75 -5.08 -5.42
CA GLN A 41 -2.47 -5.10 -6.70
C GLN A 41 -2.53 -6.50 -7.33
N GLY A 42 -1.54 -7.35 -7.04
CA GLY A 42 -1.52 -8.75 -7.48
C GLY A 42 -2.38 -9.69 -6.61
N ASP A 43 -2.91 -9.21 -5.49
CA ASP A 43 -3.71 -10.05 -4.61
C ASP A 43 -5.10 -10.32 -5.21
N SER A 44 -5.47 -11.59 -5.25
CA SER A 44 -6.74 -12.12 -5.74
C SER A 44 -7.97 -11.46 -5.09
N TYR A 45 -7.81 -10.93 -3.88
CA TYR A 45 -8.86 -10.20 -3.17
C TYR A 45 -9.29 -8.92 -3.92
N PHE A 46 -8.34 -8.19 -4.53
CA PHE A 46 -8.61 -6.95 -5.26
C PHE A 46 -8.77 -7.15 -6.78
N THR A 47 -8.36 -8.31 -7.30
CA THR A 47 -8.54 -8.70 -8.70
C THR A 47 -9.78 -9.57 -8.93
N ARG A 48 -10.62 -9.75 -7.91
CA ARG A 48 -11.98 -10.26 -8.11
C ARG A 48 -12.77 -9.22 -8.89
N ALA A 49 -12.59 -9.24 -10.21
CA ALA A 49 -13.43 -8.54 -11.16
C ALA A 49 -14.87 -8.80 -10.72
N SER A 50 -15.58 -7.74 -10.36
CA SER A 50 -17.03 -7.77 -10.18
C SER A 50 -17.58 -8.56 -11.36
N ALA A 51 -18.05 -9.78 -11.11
CA ALA A 51 -18.58 -10.62 -12.17
C ALA A 51 -19.67 -9.78 -12.88
N PRO A 52 -19.67 -9.71 -14.23
CA PRO A 52 -20.75 -9.02 -14.91
C PRO A 52 -22.05 -9.75 -14.55
N GLU A 53 -22.94 -9.04 -13.85
CA GLU A 53 -24.31 -9.48 -13.61
C GLU A 53 -24.95 -9.70 -14.98
N ARG A 54 -25.28 -10.96 -15.31
CA ARG A 54 -25.95 -11.35 -16.56
C ARG A 54 -27.46 -11.24 -16.44
#